data_AF-A0A942LAN6-F1
#
_entry.id   AF-A0A942LAN6-F1
#
_cell.length_a   1.000
_cell.length_b   1.000
_cell.length_c   1.000
_cell.angle_alpha   90.00
_cell.angle_beta   90.00
_cell.angle_gamma   90.00
#
_symmetry.space_group_name_H-M   'P 1'
#
loop_
_entity.id
_entity.type
_entity.pdbx_description
1 polymer ?
#
loop_
_entity_poly.entity_id
_entity_poly.type
_entity_poly.pdbx_seq_one_letter_code
_entity_poly.pdbx_strand_id
1 'polypeptide(L)'
;MSEETTNTNEQVDAQTTEVTTPQVTPEVKKVNPQEFLQNFDWHKYEQGIEAVDEKKLKEFEDALVGTIGFVNENEVIEGVVMRMTDREAIIDINSKSEGVISLNEFRYNPHLKVGDKVEVLVDKREDSYGQLVLSHKKARVIKAWDRVIHAHDNGEIVNGFVKCRTRGGMIVDVFGIEAFLPGSQIDVKPIRDYDQYVEKTMEFKVVKINHEFKNVVVSHKALIEADIESQKKEIIGQLEKGQVLEGVVKNITSYGVFIDLGGVDGLIHITDLSWSRINHPSEVLELDQKLNVVILDFDDEKTRIQLGLKQLQAHPWDALDANIAIGDKVKGKVVVIADYGAFIEV
;
A
#
# COMPACT_ATOMS: atom_id res chain seq x y z
N MET A 1 -65.77 25.96 74.17
CA MET A 1 -65.91 25.27 75.47
C MET A 1 -65.48 23.84 75.26
N SER A 2 -64.30 23.49 75.80
CA SER A 2 -63.82 22.14 76.14
C SER A 2 -63.49 21.20 74.95
N GLU A 3 -62.20 21.05 74.62
CA GLU A 3 -61.26 20.02 75.14
C GLU A 3 -61.38 18.73 74.30
N GLU A 4 -60.43 18.47 73.39
CA GLU A 4 -59.25 17.58 73.58
C GLU A 4 -59.67 16.10 73.72
N THR A 5 -59.08 15.07 73.12
CA THR A 5 -57.96 14.81 72.20
C THR A 5 -58.03 13.28 72.01
N THR A 6 -57.91 12.71 70.81
CA THR A 6 -57.21 11.42 70.63
C THR A 6 -56.67 11.33 69.20
N ASN A 7 -55.36 11.10 69.14
CA ASN A 7 -54.47 11.29 68.01
C ASN A 7 -54.67 10.31 66.83
N THR A 8 -54.52 10.87 65.63
CA THR A 8 -53.81 10.26 64.50
C THR A 8 -52.33 10.58 64.68
N ASN A 9 -51.41 9.61 64.60
CA ASN A 9 -50.17 9.79 63.85
C ASN A 9 -49.41 8.49 63.58
N GLU A 10 -48.81 8.47 62.40
CA GLU A 10 -47.80 7.54 61.91
C GLU A 10 -46.43 7.71 62.61
N GLN A 11 -45.67 6.61 62.52
CA GLN A 11 -44.20 6.48 62.35
C GLN A 11 -43.21 6.58 63.52
N VAL A 12 -42.08 5.91 63.26
CA VAL A 12 -40.75 5.77 63.93
C VAL A 12 -40.68 4.84 65.17
N ASP A 13 -39.66 3.98 65.41
CA ASP A 13 -38.33 3.75 64.83
C ASP A 13 -37.73 2.39 65.31
N ALA A 14 -36.64 1.97 64.65
CA ALA A 14 -35.48 1.18 65.12
C ALA A 14 -35.56 -0.27 65.68
N GLN A 15 -34.89 -1.16 64.91
CA GLN A 15 -33.90 -2.19 65.28
C GLN A 15 -34.25 -3.29 66.31
N THR A 16 -34.13 -4.56 65.91
CA THR A 16 -33.11 -5.50 66.43
C THR A 16 -33.00 -6.74 65.51
N THR A 17 -31.74 -7.06 65.21
CA THR A 17 -31.15 -8.29 64.65
C THR A 17 -31.85 -9.60 65.05
N GLU A 18 -32.03 -10.52 64.10
CA GLU A 18 -31.64 -11.93 64.26
C GLU A 18 -31.75 -12.68 62.91
N VAL A 19 -30.58 -13.10 62.42
CA VAL A 19 -30.40 -13.92 61.22
C VAL A 19 -30.53 -15.37 61.65
N THR A 20 -31.60 -16.05 61.24
CA THR A 20 -31.75 -17.49 61.41
C THR A 20 -30.94 -18.25 60.36
N THR A 21 -29.84 -18.86 60.81
CA THR A 21 -29.09 -19.90 60.09
C THR A 21 -29.87 -21.22 60.07
N PRO A 22 -29.97 -21.92 58.93
CA PRO A 22 -30.46 -23.30 58.93
C PRO A 22 -29.41 -24.24 59.51
N GLN A 23 -29.79 -24.96 60.57
CA GLN A 23 -29.02 -26.06 61.14
C GLN A 23 -28.99 -27.26 60.17
N VAL A 24 -27.81 -27.59 59.64
CA VAL A 24 -27.55 -28.90 59.05
C VAL A 24 -26.73 -29.69 60.05
N THR A 25 -27.33 -30.76 60.57
CA THR A 25 -26.70 -31.76 61.43
C THR A 25 -25.51 -32.39 60.71
N PRO A 26 -24.28 -32.37 61.23
CA PRO A 26 -23.20 -33.14 60.66
C PRO A 26 -23.27 -34.58 61.18
N GLU A 27 -23.51 -35.53 60.28
CA GLU A 27 -23.19 -36.94 60.52
C GLU A 27 -21.68 -37.08 60.71
N VAL A 28 -21.27 -37.39 61.94
CA VAL A 28 -19.87 -37.64 62.29
C VAL A 28 -19.45 -38.99 61.73
N LYS A 29 -18.81 -38.99 60.54
CA LYS A 29 -17.97 -40.10 60.12
C LYS A 29 -16.75 -40.15 61.04
N LYS A 30 -16.60 -41.25 61.78
CA LYS A 30 -15.39 -41.54 62.56
C LYS A 30 -14.20 -41.66 61.59
N VAL A 31 -13.35 -40.64 61.56
CA VAL A 31 -12.07 -40.68 60.84
C VAL A 31 -11.04 -41.32 61.78
N ASN A 32 -10.29 -42.31 61.28
CA ASN A 32 -9.28 -43.04 62.02
C ASN A 32 -8.15 -42.08 62.48
N PRO A 33 -7.75 -42.09 63.77
CA PRO A 33 -6.70 -41.20 64.30
C PRO A 33 -5.34 -41.31 63.59
N GLN A 34 -5.03 -42.48 63.02
CA GLN A 34 -3.77 -42.74 62.33
C GLN A 34 -3.62 -41.99 60.98
N GLU A 35 -4.72 -41.72 60.27
CA GLU A 35 -4.66 -41.02 58.97
C GLU A 35 -4.57 -39.50 59.15
N PHE A 36 -5.12 -38.98 60.25
CA PHE A 36 -5.01 -37.58 60.62
C PHE A 36 -3.57 -37.22 60.99
N LEU A 37 -2.90 -38.04 61.81
CA LEU A 37 -1.51 -37.81 62.24
C LEU A 37 -0.48 -37.89 61.10
N GLN A 38 -0.76 -38.61 60.00
CA GLN A 38 0.15 -38.65 58.85
C GLN A 38 0.00 -37.47 57.90
N ASN A 39 -1.17 -36.81 57.89
CA ASN A 39 -1.45 -35.66 57.03
C ASN A 39 -1.46 -34.33 57.79
N PHE A 40 -1.13 -34.33 59.09
CA PHE A 40 -1.10 -33.12 59.91
C PHE A 40 0.30 -32.52 59.94
N ASP A 41 0.51 -31.50 59.11
CA ASP A 41 1.75 -30.74 59.05
C ASP A 41 1.72 -29.64 60.14
N TRP A 42 2.39 -29.88 61.27
CA TRP A 42 2.42 -28.95 62.41
C TRP A 42 2.99 -27.57 62.06
N HIS A 43 3.71 -27.47 60.94
CA HIS A 43 4.27 -26.21 60.44
C HIS A 43 3.23 -25.26 59.82
N LYS A 44 2.02 -25.78 59.48
CA LYS A 44 0.89 -25.02 58.88
C LYS A 44 -0.05 -24.38 59.91
N TYR A 45 0.03 -24.75 61.18
CA TYR A 45 -0.91 -24.28 62.20
C TYR A 45 -0.39 -23.07 63.01
N GLU A 46 0.93 -22.90 63.15
CA GLU A 46 1.52 -21.80 63.94
C GLU A 46 1.60 -20.47 63.18
N GLN A 47 1.62 -20.48 61.86
CA GLN A 47 1.65 -19.26 61.04
C GLN A 47 0.34 -19.18 60.26
N GLY A 48 -0.66 -18.49 60.80
CA GLY A 48 -2.01 -18.36 60.23
C GLY A 48 -2.10 -17.59 58.91
N ILE A 49 -1.28 -17.93 57.94
CA ILE A 49 -1.33 -17.48 56.56
C ILE A 49 -1.05 -18.74 55.73
N GLU A 50 -2.08 -19.27 55.06
CA GLU A 50 -1.85 -20.23 53.99
C GLU A 50 -0.85 -19.58 53.03
N ALA A 51 0.31 -20.19 52.81
CA ALA A 51 1.15 -19.86 51.68
C ALA A 51 0.29 -20.13 50.43
N VAL A 52 -0.36 -19.08 49.93
CA VAL A 52 -1.08 -19.13 48.66
C VAL A 52 -0.04 -19.61 47.66
N ASP A 53 -0.21 -20.83 47.15
CA ASP A 53 0.69 -21.42 46.17
C ASP A 53 1.01 -20.35 45.13
N GLU A 54 2.28 -20.01 44.94
CA GLU A 54 2.74 -18.99 44.00
C GLU A 54 2.23 -19.27 42.58
N LYS A 55 1.91 -20.54 42.30
CA LYS A 55 1.20 -21.01 41.10
C LYS A 55 -0.27 -20.60 41.04
N LYS A 56 -1.03 -20.77 42.12
CA LYS A 56 -2.43 -20.30 42.19
C LYS A 56 -2.51 -18.78 42.15
N LEU A 57 -1.54 -18.09 42.76
CA LEU A 57 -1.47 -16.63 42.70
C LEU A 57 -1.18 -16.17 41.27
N LYS A 58 -0.25 -16.82 40.55
CA LYS A 58 0.00 -16.55 39.13
C LYS A 58 -1.18 -16.88 38.22
N GLU A 59 -1.85 -18.01 38.43
CA GLU A 59 -3.05 -18.37 37.67
C GLU A 59 -4.20 -17.39 37.94
N PHE A 60 -4.32 -16.91 39.17
CA PHE A 60 -5.31 -15.89 39.54
C PHE A 60 -4.92 -14.52 38.97
N GLU A 61 -3.64 -14.14 38.99
CA GLU A 61 -3.12 -12.92 38.36
C GLU A 61 -3.32 -12.94 36.84
N ASP A 62 -2.99 -14.02 36.13
CA ASP A 62 -3.25 -14.16 34.68
C ASP A 62 -4.75 -14.08 34.35
N ALA A 63 -5.62 -14.65 35.20
CA ALA A 63 -7.06 -14.52 35.06
C ALA A 63 -7.58 -13.10 35.37
N LEU A 64 -6.92 -12.38 36.29
CA LEU A 64 -7.28 -11.02 36.69
C LEU A 64 -6.79 -9.97 35.70
N VAL A 65 -5.63 -10.19 35.08
CA VAL A 65 -5.04 -9.33 34.03
C VAL A 65 -5.99 -9.18 32.84
N GLY A 66 -6.84 -10.18 32.57
CA GLY A 66 -7.89 -10.09 31.54
C GLY A 66 -9.22 -9.45 31.99
N THR A 67 -9.46 -9.30 33.31
CA THR A 67 -10.78 -8.90 33.85
C THR A 67 -10.79 -7.48 34.43
N ILE A 68 -9.65 -6.96 34.88
CA ILE A 68 -9.55 -5.57 35.37
C ILE A 68 -8.93 -4.71 34.27
N GLY A 69 -9.76 -4.39 33.27
CA GLY A 69 -9.43 -3.42 32.23
C GLY A 69 -9.43 -2.01 32.79
N PHE A 70 -8.32 -1.58 33.39
CA PHE A 70 -8.03 -0.14 33.42
C PHE A 70 -7.71 0.26 31.98
N VAL A 71 -8.72 0.78 31.27
CA VAL A 71 -8.52 1.36 29.92
C VAL A 71 -7.49 2.46 30.06
N ASN A 72 -6.31 2.29 29.48
CA ASN A 72 -5.29 3.32 29.48
C ASN A 72 -5.60 4.37 28.40
N GLU A 73 -5.28 5.64 28.68
CA GLU A 73 -5.38 6.74 27.72
C GLU A 73 -4.55 6.39 26.48
N ASN A 74 -5.11 6.65 25.30
CA ASN A 74 -4.51 6.36 23.99
C ASN A 74 -4.44 4.88 23.58
N GLU A 75 -5.12 3.97 24.27
CA GLU A 75 -5.26 2.59 23.80
C GLU A 75 -6.34 2.49 22.70
N VAL A 76 -6.07 1.67 21.68
CA VAL A 76 -7.05 1.32 20.64
C VAL A 76 -7.80 0.09 21.12
N ILE A 77 -9.10 0.24 21.34
CA ILE A 77 -9.97 -0.82 21.84
C ILE A 77 -11.10 -1.07 20.84
N GLU A 78 -11.55 -2.32 20.76
CA GLU A 78 -12.72 -2.70 19.99
C GLU A 78 -13.98 -2.45 20.83
N GLY A 79 -14.96 -1.76 20.27
CA GLY A 79 -16.26 -1.53 20.89
C GLY A 79 -17.41 -1.94 19.98
N VAL A 80 -18.54 -2.31 20.58
CA VAL A 80 -19.78 -2.67 19.87
C VAL A 80 -20.74 -1.48 19.89
N VAL A 81 -21.27 -1.11 18.71
CA VAL A 81 -22.26 -0.04 18.62
C VAL A 81 -23.59 -0.50 19.21
N MET A 82 -23.97 0.01 20.38
CA MET A 82 -25.23 -0.34 21.05
C MET A 82 -26.39 0.49 20.54
N ARG A 83 -26.17 1.80 20.32
CA ARG A 83 -27.22 2.72 19.87
C ARG A 83 -26.67 3.77 18.94
N MET A 84 -27.41 4.08 17.89
CA MET A 84 -27.07 5.11 16.92
C MET A 84 -28.20 6.14 16.86
N THR A 85 -27.85 7.42 16.98
CA THR A 85 -28.75 8.58 16.82
C THR A 85 -28.18 9.46 15.71
N ASP A 86 -28.94 10.36 15.08
CA ASP A 86 -28.46 11.17 13.93
C ASP A 86 -27.19 12.01 14.16
N ARG A 87 -26.80 12.23 15.43
CA ARG A 87 -25.62 13.02 15.81
C ARG A 87 -24.53 12.21 16.53
N GLU A 88 -24.91 11.21 17.30
CA GLU A 88 -24.04 10.49 18.24
C GLU A 88 -24.33 8.99 18.18
N ALA A 89 -23.27 8.19 18.21
CA ALA A 89 -23.35 6.76 18.44
C ALA A 89 -22.78 6.44 19.82
N ILE A 90 -23.48 5.58 20.54
CA ILE A 90 -23.11 5.05 21.85
C ILE A 90 -22.50 3.68 21.63
N ILE A 91 -21.26 3.51 22.05
CA ILE A 91 -20.45 2.31 21.88
C ILE A 91 -20.12 1.76 23.26
N ASP A 92 -20.35 0.46 23.44
CA ASP A 92 -19.84 -0.26 24.59
C ASP A 92 -18.42 -0.76 24.27
N ILE A 93 -17.45 -0.33 25.06
CA ILE A 93 -16.04 -0.68 24.94
C ILE A 93 -15.60 -1.66 26.03
N ASN A 94 -16.55 -2.42 26.60
CA ASN A 94 -16.30 -3.37 27.69
C ASN A 94 -15.57 -2.70 28.87
N SER A 95 -15.99 -1.47 29.18
CA SER A 95 -15.43 -0.66 30.26
C SER A 95 -16.55 -0.15 31.17
N LYS A 96 -16.20 0.45 32.32
CA LYS A 96 -17.17 0.93 33.32
C LYS A 96 -18.10 2.04 32.82
N SER A 97 -17.74 2.70 31.72
CA SER A 97 -18.51 3.78 31.12
C SER A 97 -18.74 3.51 29.63
N GLU A 98 -19.90 3.93 29.14
CA GLU A 98 -20.22 3.93 27.71
C GLU A 98 -19.44 5.05 26.99
N GLY A 99 -19.05 4.77 25.75
CA GLY A 99 -18.37 5.72 24.89
C GLY A 99 -19.31 6.44 23.94
N VAL A 100 -19.17 7.75 23.82
CA VAL A 100 -19.89 8.55 22.82
C VAL A 100 -18.94 8.93 21.70
N ILE A 101 -19.37 8.67 20.47
CA ILE A 101 -18.69 9.09 19.25
C ILE A 101 -19.61 9.91 18.36
N SER A 102 -19.07 10.96 17.75
CA SER A 102 -19.79 11.73 16.74
C SER A 102 -19.92 10.96 15.44
N LEU A 103 -21.12 10.89 14.88
CA LEU A 103 -21.37 10.20 13.60
C LEU A 103 -20.63 10.83 12.41
N ASN A 104 -20.26 12.11 12.53
CA ASN A 104 -19.38 12.79 11.59
C ASN A 104 -18.02 12.09 11.41
N GLU A 105 -17.58 11.25 12.35
CA GLU A 105 -16.34 10.48 12.23
C GLU A 105 -16.46 9.27 11.29
N PHE A 106 -17.69 8.80 10.99
CA PHE A 106 -17.95 7.63 10.13
C PHE A 106 -18.29 7.96 8.67
N ARG A 107 -18.03 9.20 8.21
CA ARG A 107 -18.35 9.65 6.83
C ARG A 107 -17.84 8.74 5.69
N TYR A 108 -16.84 7.91 5.97
CA TYR A 108 -16.21 7.02 4.99
C TYR A 108 -16.84 5.63 4.92
N ASN A 109 -17.66 5.24 5.89
CA ASN A 109 -18.41 3.98 5.85
C ASN A 109 -19.88 4.24 6.21
N PRO A 110 -20.72 4.65 5.24
CA PRO A 110 -22.13 4.98 5.45
C PRO A 110 -23.02 3.78 5.82
N HIS A 111 -22.47 2.56 5.84
CA HIS A 111 -23.18 1.31 6.10
C HIS A 111 -23.03 0.79 7.53
N LEU A 112 -22.56 1.61 8.47
CA LEU A 112 -22.47 1.21 9.87
C LEU A 112 -23.88 0.92 10.43
N LYS A 113 -24.09 -0.31 10.93
CA LYS A 113 -25.33 -0.72 11.59
C LYS A 113 -25.12 -0.85 13.09
N VAL A 114 -26.22 -0.78 13.85
CA VAL A 114 -26.23 -1.10 15.28
C VAL A 114 -25.80 -2.57 15.44
N GLY A 115 -24.79 -2.81 16.27
CA GLY A 115 -24.15 -4.12 16.48
C GLY A 115 -22.81 -4.32 15.78
N ASP A 116 -22.36 -3.38 14.95
CA ASP A 116 -21.03 -3.48 14.32
C ASP A 116 -19.91 -3.26 15.34
N LYS A 117 -18.80 -3.99 15.16
CA LYS A 117 -17.57 -3.80 15.92
C LYS A 117 -16.76 -2.67 15.29
N VAL A 118 -16.38 -1.69 16.09
CA VAL A 118 -15.58 -0.53 15.68
C VAL A 118 -14.41 -0.34 16.61
N GLU A 119 -13.25 -0.07 16.01
CA GLU A 119 -12.04 0.26 16.76
C GLU A 119 -12.06 1.75 17.09
N VAL A 120 -11.83 2.08 18.34
CA VAL A 120 -11.97 3.43 18.89
C VAL A 120 -10.82 3.72 19.84
N LEU A 121 -10.34 4.96 19.82
CA LEU A 121 -9.31 5.43 20.73
C LEU A 121 -9.95 6.32 21.80
N VAL A 122 -9.57 6.10 23.06
CA VAL A 122 -10.07 6.89 24.21
C VAL A 122 -9.32 8.21 24.29
N ASP A 123 -10.03 9.32 24.07
CA ASP A 123 -9.45 10.68 24.08
C ASP A 123 -9.58 11.34 25.46
N LYS A 124 -10.75 11.19 26.12
CA LYS A 124 -11.00 11.72 27.46
C LYS A 124 -11.76 10.71 28.31
N ARG A 125 -11.26 10.48 29.53
CA ARG A 125 -11.82 9.48 30.44
C ARG A 125 -13.04 9.92 31.26
N GLU A 126 -13.35 11.20 31.32
CA GLU A 126 -14.48 11.70 32.12
C GLU A 126 -14.83 13.13 31.66
N ASP A 127 -15.90 13.27 30.88
CA ASP A 127 -16.66 14.53 30.91
C ASP A 127 -17.51 14.58 32.20
N SER A 128 -18.11 15.72 32.53
CA SER A 128 -18.92 15.90 33.77
C SER A 128 -20.09 14.93 33.92
N TYR A 129 -20.40 14.15 32.87
CA TYR A 129 -21.47 13.16 32.81
C TYR A 129 -20.97 11.69 32.87
N GLY A 130 -19.67 11.46 33.10
CA GLY A 130 -19.10 10.10 33.22
C GLY A 130 -19.05 9.31 31.89
N GLN A 131 -19.19 10.00 30.76
CA GLN A 131 -19.11 9.42 29.41
C GLN A 131 -17.68 9.51 28.88
N LEU A 132 -17.26 8.46 28.17
CA LEU A 132 -15.96 8.39 27.51
C LEU A 132 -16.06 9.02 26.12
N VAL A 133 -15.23 10.03 25.84
CA VAL A 133 -15.16 10.58 24.48
C VAL A 133 -14.20 9.74 23.66
N LEU A 134 -14.76 9.08 22.65
CA LEU A 134 -14.03 8.18 21.77
C LEU A 134 -13.84 8.82 20.40
N SER A 135 -12.66 8.63 19.81
CA SER A 135 -12.39 9.03 18.43
C SER A 135 -11.98 7.85 17.58
N HIS A 136 -12.79 7.59 16.56
CA HIS A 136 -12.51 6.62 15.51
C HIS A 136 -11.53 7.18 14.47
N LYS A 137 -11.57 8.51 14.23
CA LYS A 137 -10.65 9.16 13.30
C LYS A 137 -9.19 8.97 13.73
N LYS A 138 -8.89 9.12 15.03
CA LYS A 138 -7.54 8.91 15.58
C LYS A 138 -7.11 7.45 15.48
N ALA A 139 -7.99 6.51 15.83
CA ALA A 139 -7.73 5.07 15.72
C ALA A 139 -7.36 4.65 14.29
N ARG A 140 -8.09 5.17 13.28
CA ARG A 140 -7.82 4.87 11.86
C ARG A 140 -6.43 5.32 11.42
N VAL A 141 -5.96 6.48 11.87
CA VAL A 141 -4.63 7.00 11.50
C VAL A 141 -3.51 6.11 12.04
N ILE A 142 -3.65 5.64 13.29
CA ILE A 142 -2.66 4.75 13.92
C ILE A 142 -2.65 3.39 13.20
N LYS A 143 -3.82 2.85 12.87
CA LYS A 143 -3.91 1.58 12.12
C LYS A 143 -3.42 1.69 10.68
N ALA A 144 -3.69 2.82 10.02
CA ALA A 144 -3.13 3.09 8.70
C ALA A 144 -1.60 3.16 8.76
N TRP A 145 -1.05 3.71 9.85
CA TRP A 145 0.39 3.79 10.05
C TRP A 145 1.01 2.40 10.24
N ASP A 146 0.40 1.58 11.07
CA ASP A 146 0.81 0.19 11.29
C ASP A 146 0.77 -0.63 9.99
N ARG A 147 -0.28 -0.46 9.19
CA ARG A 147 -0.38 -1.08 7.86
C ARG A 147 0.73 -0.63 6.91
N VAL A 148 1.13 0.64 6.95
CA VAL A 148 2.22 1.17 6.11
C VAL A 148 3.57 0.62 6.55
N ILE A 149 3.81 0.44 7.86
CA ILE A 149 5.02 -0.22 8.37
C ILE A 149 5.09 -1.66 7.88
N HIS A 150 3.99 -2.41 8.04
CA HIS A 150 3.90 -3.78 7.55
C HIS A 150 4.09 -3.87 6.03
N ALA A 151 3.56 -2.91 5.27
CA ALA A 151 3.76 -2.82 3.82
C ALA A 151 5.21 -2.50 3.45
N HIS A 152 5.93 -1.70 4.23
CA HIS A 152 7.36 -1.46 4.02
C HIS A 152 8.18 -2.73 4.23
N ASP A 153 7.92 -3.47 5.31
CA ASP A 153 8.67 -4.67 5.65
C ASP A 153 8.44 -5.81 4.65
N ASN A 154 7.22 -5.93 4.13
CA ASN A 154 6.87 -6.91 3.10
C ASN A 154 7.13 -6.42 1.67
N GLY A 155 7.46 -5.13 1.49
CA GLY A 155 7.57 -4.51 0.17
C GLY A 155 6.26 -4.53 -0.63
N GLU A 156 5.12 -4.44 0.06
CA GLU A 156 3.79 -4.53 -0.52
C GLU A 156 3.45 -3.27 -1.33
N ILE A 157 2.67 -3.48 -2.40
CA ILE A 157 2.20 -2.42 -3.29
C ILE A 157 0.95 -1.80 -2.67
N VAL A 158 0.99 -0.50 -2.43
CA VAL A 158 -0.10 0.25 -1.80
C VAL A 158 -0.80 1.15 -2.82
N ASN A 159 -2.13 1.11 -2.83
CA ASN A 159 -2.94 2.01 -3.63
C ASN A 159 -3.02 3.39 -2.98
N GLY A 160 -2.69 4.44 -3.73
CA GLY A 160 -2.73 5.82 -3.27
C GLY A 160 -3.47 6.73 -4.24
N PHE A 161 -4.15 7.74 -3.69
CA PHE A 161 -4.86 8.76 -4.46
C PHE A 161 -4.07 10.06 -4.50
N VAL A 162 -3.75 10.57 -5.70
CA VAL A 162 -3.00 11.82 -5.84
C VAL A 162 -3.92 13.02 -5.63
N LYS A 163 -3.74 13.75 -4.51
CA LYS A 163 -4.54 14.94 -4.19
C LYS A 163 -4.02 16.19 -4.90
N CYS A 164 -2.78 16.56 -4.62
CA CYS A 164 -2.25 17.88 -4.98
C CYS A 164 -0.80 17.79 -5.44
N ARG A 165 -0.44 18.66 -6.38
CA ARG A 165 0.94 18.86 -6.84
C ARG A 165 1.60 20.00 -6.04
N THR A 166 2.84 19.78 -5.63
CA THR A 166 3.75 20.78 -5.06
C THR A 166 4.92 21.02 -6.02
N ARG A 167 5.76 22.03 -5.76
CA ARG A 167 6.85 22.44 -6.68
C ARG A 167 7.90 21.36 -6.98
N GLY A 168 7.97 20.29 -6.19
CA GLY A 168 8.95 19.21 -6.37
C GLY A 168 8.38 17.78 -6.33
N GLY A 169 7.07 17.62 -6.17
CA GLY A 169 6.45 16.31 -5.99
C GLY A 169 4.93 16.37 -5.87
N MET A 170 4.32 15.21 -5.69
CA MET A 170 2.88 15.01 -5.52
C MET A 170 2.59 14.56 -4.09
N ILE A 171 1.50 15.06 -3.50
CA ILE A 171 0.97 14.57 -2.24
C ILE A 171 -0.08 13.51 -2.57
N VAL A 172 0.17 12.30 -2.10
CA VAL A 172 -0.65 11.12 -2.31
C VAL A 172 -1.28 10.73 -0.99
N ASP A 173 -2.57 10.43 -0.97
CA ASP A 173 -3.24 9.86 0.19
C ASP A 173 -3.18 8.34 0.12
N VAL A 174 -2.50 7.72 1.08
CA VAL A 174 -2.37 6.27 1.21
C VAL A 174 -3.02 5.86 2.53
N PHE A 175 -4.11 5.09 2.47
CA PHE A 175 -4.88 4.63 3.63
C PHE A 175 -5.34 5.70 4.64
N GLY A 176 -5.33 7.00 4.27
CA GLY A 176 -5.67 8.12 5.15
C GLY A 176 -4.46 8.87 5.71
N ILE A 177 -3.24 8.56 5.25
CA ILE A 177 -1.99 9.25 5.58
C ILE A 177 -1.48 9.97 4.32
N GLU A 178 -0.98 11.18 4.50
CA GLU A 178 -0.36 11.95 3.44
C GLU A 178 1.07 11.45 3.19
N ALA A 179 1.27 10.88 2.01
CA ALA A 179 2.56 10.45 1.50
C ALA A 179 3.11 11.47 0.50
N PHE A 180 4.42 11.63 0.50
CA PHE A 180 5.12 12.47 -0.46
C PHE A 180 5.70 11.61 -1.57
N LEU A 181 5.32 11.93 -2.80
CA LEU A 181 5.87 11.32 -4.00
C LEU A 181 6.80 12.34 -4.69
N PRO A 182 8.11 12.12 -4.75
CA PRO A 182 9.02 12.98 -5.50
C PRO A 182 8.77 12.86 -7.01
N GLY A 183 8.84 13.96 -7.76
CA GLY A 183 8.59 13.94 -9.22
C GLY A 183 9.51 13.00 -10.01
N SER A 184 10.72 12.73 -9.51
CA SER A 184 11.70 11.80 -10.10
C SER A 184 11.32 10.31 -9.93
N GLN A 185 10.38 10.01 -9.03
CA GLN A 185 9.95 8.65 -8.69
C GLN A 185 8.58 8.28 -9.31
N ILE A 186 8.07 9.11 -10.24
CA ILE A 186 6.81 8.88 -10.96
C ILE A 186 7.04 7.93 -12.13
N ASP A 187 7.96 8.29 -13.02
CA ASP A 187 8.10 7.62 -14.31
C ASP A 187 9.58 7.65 -14.75
N VAL A 188 9.97 6.66 -15.55
CA VAL A 188 11.26 6.56 -16.22
C VAL A 188 11.39 7.61 -17.32
N LYS A 189 10.26 8.01 -17.92
CA LYS A 189 10.22 9.11 -18.90
C LYS A 189 9.97 10.45 -18.20
N PRO A 190 10.75 11.50 -18.53
CA PRO A 190 10.50 12.82 -17.99
C PRO A 190 9.16 13.35 -18.53
N ILE A 191 8.11 13.24 -17.71
CA ILE A 191 6.80 13.79 -18.03
C ILE A 191 6.87 15.33 -18.01
N ARG A 192 6.42 15.96 -19.09
CA ARG A 192 6.34 17.43 -19.22
C ARG A 192 5.05 17.98 -18.59
N ASP A 193 4.01 17.15 -18.48
CA ASP A 193 2.69 17.53 -18.01
C ASP A 193 2.27 16.74 -16.76
N TYR A 194 2.64 17.26 -15.59
CA TYR A 194 2.28 16.69 -14.28
C TYR A 194 0.78 16.73 -13.95
N ASP A 195 -0.04 17.41 -14.76
CA ASP A 195 -1.49 17.54 -14.57
C ASP A 195 -2.23 16.22 -14.79
N GLN A 196 -1.75 15.40 -15.72
CA GLN A 196 -2.45 14.18 -16.16
C GLN A 196 -2.53 13.09 -15.09
N TYR A 197 -1.79 13.25 -13.99
CA TYR A 197 -1.66 12.31 -12.89
C TYR A 197 -2.39 12.77 -11.63
N VAL A 198 -2.95 13.98 -11.62
CA VAL A 198 -3.77 14.48 -10.50
C VAL A 198 -5.13 13.77 -10.53
N GLU A 199 -5.68 13.45 -9.35
CA GLU A 199 -6.94 12.73 -9.17
C GLU A 199 -6.98 11.28 -9.70
N LYS A 200 -5.84 10.70 -10.06
CA LYS A 200 -5.73 9.28 -10.38
C LYS A 200 -5.34 8.47 -9.15
N THR A 201 -5.90 7.27 -9.06
CA THR A 201 -5.44 6.22 -8.15
C THR A 201 -4.31 5.46 -8.82
N MET A 202 -3.16 5.39 -8.15
CA MET A 202 -1.98 4.68 -8.63
C MET A 202 -1.42 3.79 -7.53
N GLU A 203 -0.68 2.80 -7.97
CA GLU A 203 -0.01 1.84 -7.12
C GLU A 203 1.41 2.30 -6.79
N PHE A 204 1.77 2.32 -5.53
CA PHE A 204 3.07 2.79 -5.08
C PHE A 204 3.74 1.78 -4.17
N LYS A 205 5.07 1.77 -4.19
CA LYS A 205 5.87 1.08 -3.19
C LYS A 205 6.38 2.08 -2.16
N VAL A 206 6.28 1.74 -0.88
CA VAL A 206 6.85 2.56 0.20
C VAL A 206 8.35 2.36 0.20
N VAL A 207 9.11 3.45 0.03
CA VAL A 207 10.59 3.41 0.00
C VAL A 207 11.18 3.84 1.33
N LYS A 208 10.60 4.86 1.95
CA LYS A 208 11.13 5.44 3.18
C LYS A 208 10.01 5.89 4.07
N ILE A 209 10.09 5.53 5.35
CA ILE A 209 9.20 6.02 6.40
C ILE A 209 10.01 6.94 7.31
N ASN A 210 9.46 8.11 7.63
CA ASN A 210 9.99 8.97 8.69
C ASN A 210 9.01 8.96 9.87
N HIS A 211 9.42 8.32 10.96
CA HIS A 211 8.62 8.16 12.17
C HIS A 211 8.40 9.47 12.94
N GLU A 212 9.34 10.43 12.87
CA GLU A 212 9.24 11.69 13.61
C GLU A 212 8.16 12.61 13.05
N PHE A 213 8.07 12.71 11.72
CA PHE A 213 7.12 13.59 11.05
C PHE A 213 5.88 12.86 10.52
N LYS A 214 5.78 11.54 10.74
CA LYS A 214 4.73 10.68 10.16
C LYS A 214 4.63 10.83 8.63
N ASN A 215 5.75 11.14 7.99
CA ASN A 215 5.82 11.33 6.54
C ASN A 215 6.34 10.07 5.88
N VAL A 216 5.67 9.64 4.82
CA VAL A 216 6.02 8.44 4.05
C VAL A 216 6.42 8.86 2.65
N VAL A 217 7.54 8.34 2.15
CA VAL A 217 8.00 8.55 0.78
C VAL A 217 7.68 7.30 -0.03
N VAL A 218 6.89 7.49 -1.09
CA VAL A 218 6.44 6.44 -1.98
C VAL A 218 7.04 6.61 -3.37
N SER A 219 7.25 5.50 -4.08
CA SER A 219 7.76 5.47 -5.45
C SER A 219 6.85 4.64 -6.34
N HIS A 220 6.52 5.16 -7.53
CA HIS A 220 5.78 4.46 -8.57
C HIS A 220 6.73 3.69 -9.51
N LYS A 221 7.97 4.16 -9.64
CA LYS A 221 8.98 3.63 -10.56
C LYS A 221 9.28 2.13 -10.39
N ALA A 222 9.23 1.62 -9.16
CA ALA A 222 9.58 0.23 -8.87
C ALA A 222 8.63 -0.80 -9.52
N LEU A 223 7.36 -0.42 -9.72
CA LEU A 223 6.37 -1.28 -10.39
C LEU A 223 6.57 -1.24 -11.89
N ILE A 224 6.75 -0.05 -12.45
CA ILE A 224 7.00 0.14 -13.89
C ILE A 224 8.26 -0.66 -14.34
N GLU A 225 9.33 -0.69 -13.54
CA GLU A 225 10.52 -1.47 -13.88
C GLU A 225 10.26 -2.99 -13.88
N ALA A 226 9.45 -3.50 -12.95
CA ALA A 226 9.07 -4.90 -12.91
C ALA A 226 8.15 -5.29 -14.08
N ASP A 227 7.20 -4.41 -14.43
CA ASP A 227 6.32 -4.57 -15.58
C ASP A 227 7.12 -4.53 -16.88
N ILE A 228 8.03 -3.56 -17.04
CA ILE A 228 8.94 -3.48 -18.19
C ILE A 228 9.80 -4.74 -18.29
N GLU A 229 10.30 -5.29 -17.17
CA GLU A 229 11.10 -6.51 -17.21
C GLU A 229 10.27 -7.74 -17.60
N SER A 230 9.01 -7.80 -17.15
CA SER A 230 8.07 -8.86 -17.56
C SER A 230 7.73 -8.75 -19.05
N GLN A 231 7.45 -7.53 -19.53
CA GLN A 231 7.22 -7.24 -20.94
C GLN A 231 8.47 -7.53 -21.76
N LYS A 232 9.67 -7.21 -21.25
CA LYS A 232 10.94 -7.51 -21.90
C LYS A 232 11.13 -9.01 -22.11
N LYS A 233 10.81 -9.84 -21.12
CA LYS A 233 10.90 -11.30 -21.25
C LYS A 233 9.88 -11.84 -22.25
N GLU A 234 8.67 -11.29 -22.27
CA GLU A 234 7.63 -11.70 -23.22
C GLU A 234 7.98 -11.30 -24.65
N ILE A 235 8.48 -10.08 -24.85
CA ILE A 235 8.91 -9.57 -26.15
C ILE A 235 10.11 -10.37 -26.65
N ILE A 236 11.13 -10.64 -25.81
CA ILE A 236 12.27 -11.52 -26.18
C ILE A 236 11.79 -12.90 -26.64
N GLY A 237 10.76 -13.45 -26.01
CA GLY A 237 10.19 -14.74 -26.42
C GLY A 237 9.43 -14.72 -27.75
N GLN A 238 8.95 -13.56 -28.20
CA GLN A 238 8.18 -13.41 -29.44
C GLN A 238 9.00 -12.89 -30.63
N LEU A 239 10.25 -12.48 -30.43
CA LEU A 239 11.07 -11.90 -31.48
C LEU A 239 11.66 -12.98 -32.40
N GLU A 240 11.20 -13.03 -33.64
CA GLU A 240 11.80 -13.86 -34.70
C GLU A 240 12.63 -13.00 -35.68
N LYS A 241 13.71 -13.57 -36.21
CA LYS A 241 14.55 -12.91 -37.22
C LYS A 241 13.71 -12.60 -38.47
N GLY A 242 13.72 -11.35 -38.92
CA GLY A 242 12.96 -10.89 -40.09
C GLY A 242 11.59 -10.25 -39.78
N GLN A 243 11.17 -10.16 -38.52
CA GLN A 243 9.94 -9.46 -38.16
C GLN A 243 10.09 -7.93 -38.30
N VAL A 244 9.06 -7.28 -38.85
CA VAL A 244 8.94 -5.82 -38.88
C VAL A 244 8.34 -5.35 -37.56
N LEU A 245 9.03 -4.46 -36.85
CA LEU A 245 8.52 -3.82 -35.64
C LEU A 245 8.62 -2.30 -35.76
N GLU A 246 7.71 -1.63 -35.08
CA GLU A 246 7.73 -0.17 -34.90
C GLU A 246 8.63 0.18 -33.72
N GLY A 247 9.56 1.11 -33.93
CA GLY A 247 10.42 1.62 -32.88
C GLY A 247 10.57 3.13 -32.91
N VAL A 248 10.94 3.71 -31.77
CA VAL A 248 11.13 5.16 -31.59
C VAL A 248 12.62 5.49 -31.51
N VAL A 249 13.07 6.46 -32.30
CA VAL A 249 14.47 6.93 -32.27
C VAL A 249 14.76 7.64 -30.96
N LYS A 250 15.66 7.09 -30.13
CA LYS A 250 16.05 7.68 -28.85
C LYS A 250 17.30 8.56 -28.95
N ASN A 251 18.28 8.12 -29.75
CA ASN A 251 19.55 8.82 -29.90
C ASN A 251 20.17 8.55 -31.26
N ILE A 252 20.77 9.58 -31.84
CA ILE A 252 21.45 9.53 -33.13
C ILE A 252 22.93 9.81 -32.90
N THR A 253 23.78 8.89 -33.33
CA THR A 253 25.25 9.02 -33.23
C THR A 253 25.87 8.86 -34.61
N SER A 254 27.13 9.25 -34.77
CA SER A 254 27.83 9.20 -36.07
C SER A 254 27.99 7.79 -36.64
N TYR A 255 27.95 6.75 -35.81
CA TYR A 255 28.08 5.35 -36.23
C TYR A 255 26.73 4.64 -36.44
N GLY A 256 25.64 5.16 -35.87
CA GLY A 256 24.34 4.49 -35.91
C GLY A 256 23.24 5.20 -35.12
N VAL A 257 22.03 4.67 -35.28
CA VAL A 257 20.80 5.19 -34.68
C VAL A 257 20.27 4.17 -33.67
N PHE A 258 20.00 4.64 -32.45
CA PHE A 258 19.41 3.84 -31.38
C PHE A 258 17.90 3.98 -31.40
N ILE A 259 17.22 2.85 -31.51
CA ILE A 259 15.77 2.76 -31.59
C ILE A 259 15.27 1.92 -30.41
N ASP A 260 14.30 2.45 -29.68
CA ASP A 260 13.58 1.73 -28.64
C ASP A 260 12.39 0.99 -29.28
N LEU A 261 12.37 -0.34 -29.15
CA LEU A 261 11.30 -1.21 -29.65
C LEU A 261 10.30 -1.59 -28.55
N GLY A 262 10.25 -0.83 -27.44
CA GLY A 262 9.31 -1.06 -26.35
C GLY A 262 9.78 -2.12 -25.36
N GLY A 263 11.08 -2.11 -25.01
CA GLY A 263 11.66 -3.02 -24.00
C GLY A 263 13.02 -3.60 -24.37
N VAL A 264 13.38 -3.51 -25.65
CA VAL A 264 14.70 -3.86 -26.18
C VAL A 264 15.25 -2.71 -27.02
N ASP A 265 16.55 -2.45 -26.87
CA ASP A 265 17.24 -1.41 -27.61
C ASP A 265 17.82 -2.00 -28.90
N GLY A 266 17.47 -1.41 -30.03
CA GLY A 266 18.00 -1.75 -31.34
C GLY A 266 19.00 -0.72 -31.85
N LEU A 267 20.03 -1.20 -32.56
CA LEU A 267 21.02 -0.36 -33.23
C LEU A 267 20.87 -0.55 -34.74
N ILE A 268 20.63 0.55 -35.47
CA ILE A 268 20.79 0.60 -36.92
C ILE A 268 22.18 1.15 -37.24
N HIS A 269 22.96 0.40 -38.01
CA HIS A 269 24.24 0.87 -38.51
C HIS A 269 24.03 1.87 -39.66
N ILE A 270 24.91 2.86 -39.84
CA ILE A 270 24.76 3.88 -40.90
C ILE A 270 24.62 3.28 -42.31
N THR A 271 25.22 2.11 -42.54
CA THR A 271 25.17 1.35 -43.80
C THR A 271 23.80 0.73 -44.09
N ASP A 272 23.00 0.49 -43.06
CA ASP A 272 21.68 -0.14 -43.14
C ASP A 272 20.54 0.88 -43.07
N LEU A 273 20.87 2.17 -42.92
CA LEU A 273 19.93 3.27 -42.87
C LEU A 273 19.36 3.62 -44.25
N SER A 274 20.21 3.65 -45.28
CA SER A 274 19.80 3.89 -46.67
C SER A 274 20.82 3.32 -47.66
N TRP A 275 20.39 3.15 -48.91
CA TRP A 275 21.24 2.74 -50.04
C TRP A 275 22.22 3.83 -50.51
N SER A 276 21.99 5.09 -50.14
CA SER A 276 22.82 6.23 -50.53
C SER A 276 23.89 6.52 -49.47
N ARG A 277 25.02 7.11 -49.89
CA ARG A 277 26.09 7.53 -48.97
C ARG A 277 25.62 8.74 -48.15
N ILE A 278 25.29 8.51 -46.88
CA ILE A 278 24.93 9.56 -45.93
C ILE A 278 26.16 9.86 -45.04
N ASN A 279 26.49 11.14 -44.85
CA ASN A 279 27.59 11.56 -43.95
C ASN A 279 27.13 11.69 -42.49
N HIS A 280 25.87 12.09 -42.26
CA HIS A 280 25.27 12.18 -40.94
C HIS A 280 23.85 11.61 -40.91
N PRO A 281 23.56 10.60 -40.06
CA PRO A 281 22.22 10.01 -39.95
C PRO A 281 21.15 10.99 -39.44
N SER A 282 21.57 12.12 -38.84
CA SER A 282 20.69 13.20 -38.39
C SER A 282 20.02 14.01 -39.51
N GLU A 283 20.49 13.88 -40.76
CA GLU A 283 19.83 14.53 -41.91
C GLU A 283 18.63 13.73 -42.42
N VAL A 284 18.57 12.44 -42.09
CA VAL A 284 17.55 11.51 -42.60
C VAL A 284 16.49 11.22 -41.54
N LEU A 285 16.85 11.26 -40.26
CA LEU A 285 15.97 10.89 -39.15
C LEU A 285 15.99 11.95 -38.04
N GLU A 286 14.82 12.22 -37.50
CA GLU A 286 14.65 13.10 -36.33
C GLU A 286 14.64 12.29 -35.03
N LEU A 287 15.02 12.94 -33.92
CA LEU A 287 14.84 12.38 -32.58
C LEU A 287 13.34 12.18 -32.31
N ASP A 288 13.00 11.08 -31.63
CA ASP A 288 11.62 10.65 -31.31
C ASP A 288 10.75 10.25 -32.51
N GLN A 289 11.32 10.11 -33.71
CA GLN A 289 10.58 9.62 -34.87
C GLN A 289 10.25 8.12 -34.76
N LYS A 290 9.04 7.75 -35.14
CA LYS A 290 8.61 6.35 -35.28
C LYS A 290 9.06 5.79 -36.62
N LEU A 291 9.73 4.64 -36.60
CA LEU A 291 10.23 3.96 -37.79
C LEU A 291 9.90 2.47 -37.74
N ASN A 292 9.55 1.92 -38.91
CA ASN A 292 9.44 0.49 -39.12
C ASN A 292 10.81 -0.08 -39.43
N VAL A 293 11.22 -1.10 -38.70
CA VAL A 293 12.54 -1.71 -38.79
C VAL A 293 12.44 -3.22 -38.81
N VAL A 294 13.34 -3.87 -39.55
CA VAL A 294 13.40 -5.33 -39.59
C VAL A 294 14.56 -5.82 -38.74
N ILE A 295 14.31 -6.90 -38.00
CA ILE A 295 15.32 -7.58 -37.19
C ILE A 295 16.22 -8.40 -38.10
N LEU A 296 17.51 -8.02 -38.18
CA LEU A 296 18.52 -8.78 -38.90
C LEU A 296 19.14 -9.85 -38.01
N ASP A 297 19.56 -9.43 -36.82
CA ASP A 297 20.20 -10.31 -35.85
C ASP A 297 19.87 -9.90 -34.42
N PHE A 298 19.87 -10.88 -33.54
CA PHE A 298 19.43 -10.76 -32.16
C PHE A 298 20.50 -11.34 -31.24
N ASP A 299 21.00 -10.51 -30.30
CA ASP A 299 21.96 -10.90 -29.27
C ASP A 299 21.25 -10.93 -27.91
N ASP A 300 20.97 -12.15 -27.44
CA ASP A 300 20.34 -12.46 -26.15
C ASP A 300 21.16 -11.95 -24.94
N GLU A 301 22.48 -11.98 -25.01
CA GLU A 301 23.34 -11.68 -23.86
C GLU A 301 23.37 -10.19 -23.55
N LYS A 302 23.33 -9.35 -24.59
CA LYS A 302 23.39 -7.89 -24.46
C LYS A 302 22.04 -7.21 -24.62
N THR A 303 20.98 -7.96 -24.94
CA THR A 303 19.63 -7.42 -25.22
C THR A 303 19.69 -6.33 -26.30
N ARG A 304 20.53 -6.56 -27.31
CA ARG A 304 20.75 -5.64 -28.43
C ARG A 304 20.29 -6.31 -29.71
N ILE A 305 19.56 -5.55 -30.52
CA ILE A 305 19.05 -6.04 -31.80
C ILE A 305 19.70 -5.25 -32.91
N GLN A 306 20.28 -5.94 -33.88
CA GLN A 306 20.75 -5.28 -35.10
C GLN A 306 19.55 -5.14 -36.04
N LEU A 307 19.23 -3.88 -36.33
CA LEU A 307 18.07 -3.51 -37.12
C LEU A 307 18.50 -3.00 -38.48
N GLY A 308 17.67 -3.24 -39.49
CA GLY A 308 17.84 -2.71 -40.83
C GLY A 308 16.59 -2.04 -41.36
N LEU A 309 16.76 -0.85 -41.96
CA LEU A 309 15.72 -0.19 -42.77
C LEU A 309 15.74 -0.70 -44.22
N LYS A 310 16.89 -1.22 -44.64
CA LYS A 310 17.22 -1.62 -46.00
C LYS A 310 16.34 -2.71 -46.61
N GLN A 311 15.70 -3.54 -45.80
CA GLN A 311 14.83 -4.63 -46.27
C GLN A 311 13.41 -4.19 -46.64
N LEU A 312 12.98 -3.01 -46.17
CA LEU A 312 11.67 -2.44 -46.49
C LEU A 312 11.68 -1.64 -47.80
N GLN A 313 12.86 -1.19 -48.25
CA GLN A 313 13.03 -0.51 -49.53
C GLN A 313 13.51 -1.49 -50.58
N ALA A 314 12.76 -1.60 -51.68
CA ALA A 314 13.17 -2.39 -52.84
C ALA A 314 14.56 -1.98 -53.31
N HIS A 315 15.38 -2.97 -53.69
CA HIS A 315 16.70 -2.71 -54.26
C HIS A 315 16.55 -1.75 -55.46
N PRO A 316 17.42 -0.72 -55.58
CA PRO A 316 17.44 0.15 -56.77
C PRO A 316 17.60 -0.65 -58.08
N TRP A 317 18.20 -1.85 -57.99
CA TRP A 317 18.32 -2.78 -59.11
C TRP A 317 17.05 -3.59 -59.41
N ASP A 318 16.21 -3.88 -58.41
CA ASP A 318 14.91 -4.53 -58.61
C ASP A 318 13.82 -3.53 -59.03
N ALA A 319 14.04 -2.24 -58.76
CA ALA A 319 13.20 -1.14 -59.22
C ALA A 319 13.61 -0.59 -60.60
N LEU A 320 14.70 -1.08 -61.20
CA LEU A 320 15.01 -0.80 -62.61
C LEU A 320 13.94 -1.50 -63.45
N ASP A 321 13.17 -0.71 -64.20
CA ASP A 321 12.18 -1.20 -65.16
C ASP A 321 12.76 -2.38 -65.96
N ALA A 322 12.08 -3.53 -65.94
CA ALA A 322 12.43 -4.72 -66.70
C ALA A 322 12.47 -4.51 -68.23
N ASN A 323 12.23 -3.28 -68.69
CA ASN A 323 12.26 -2.85 -70.08
C ASN A 323 13.58 -2.20 -70.52
N ILE A 324 14.57 -2.03 -69.63
CA ILE A 324 15.87 -1.46 -70.01
C ILE A 324 16.71 -2.52 -70.73
N ALA A 325 16.76 -2.40 -72.06
CA ALA A 325 17.60 -3.25 -72.91
C ALA A 325 19.04 -2.72 -73.00
N ILE A 326 20.00 -3.61 -73.31
CA ILE A 326 21.40 -3.24 -73.57
C ILE A 326 21.44 -2.28 -74.77
N GLY A 327 21.77 -1.01 -74.52
CA GLY A 327 21.81 0.05 -75.53
C GLY A 327 20.83 1.20 -75.31
N ASP A 328 19.98 1.12 -74.29
CA ASP A 328 19.01 2.17 -73.99
C ASP A 328 19.68 3.41 -73.36
N LYS A 329 19.19 4.60 -73.69
CA LYS A 329 19.77 5.86 -73.24
C LYS A 329 19.16 6.29 -71.92
N VAL A 330 19.90 6.13 -70.83
CA VAL A 330 19.42 6.54 -69.51
C VAL A 330 19.84 7.97 -69.20
N LYS A 331 18.91 8.75 -68.64
CA LYS A 331 19.20 10.10 -68.13
C LYS A 331 19.60 9.96 -66.66
N GLY A 332 20.86 10.21 -66.35
CA GLY A 332 21.35 10.26 -64.97
C GLY A 332 21.94 11.63 -64.63
N LYS A 333 21.99 11.93 -63.33
CA LYS A 333 22.58 13.16 -62.80
C LYS A 333 24.06 12.91 -62.55
N VAL A 334 24.93 13.82 -63.03
CA VAL A 334 26.36 13.74 -62.75
C VAL A 334 26.61 14.14 -61.30
N VAL A 335 27.15 13.24 -60.49
CA VAL A 335 27.41 13.47 -59.06
C VAL A 335 28.84 13.94 -58.83
N VAL A 336 29.82 13.32 -59.51
CA VAL A 336 31.24 13.67 -59.38
C VAL A 336 31.91 13.61 -60.74
N ILE A 337 32.68 14.64 -61.08
CA ILE A 337 33.59 14.66 -62.21
C ILE A 337 35.01 14.51 -61.66
N ALA A 338 35.70 13.45 -62.07
CA ALA A 338 37.11 13.23 -61.82
C ALA A 338 37.88 13.24 -63.14
N ASP A 339 39.21 13.42 -63.09
CA ASP A 339 40.06 13.50 -64.28
C ASP A 339 40.04 12.23 -65.15
N TYR A 340 39.57 11.11 -64.58
CA TYR A 340 39.44 9.82 -65.26
C TYR A 340 37.99 9.45 -65.63
N GLY A 341 36.99 10.31 -65.35
CA GLY A 341 35.61 10.04 -65.73
C GLY A 341 34.54 10.81 -64.94
N ALA A 342 33.31 10.80 -65.45
CA ALA A 342 32.14 11.33 -64.77
C ALA A 342 31.32 10.19 -64.16
N PHE A 343 31.08 10.26 -62.84
CA PHE A 343 30.18 9.36 -62.13
C PHE A 343 28.75 9.87 -62.26
N ILE A 344 27.92 9.08 -62.93
CA ILE A 344 26.51 9.38 -63.19
C ILE A 344 25.67 8.48 -62.28
N GLU A 345 24.85 9.08 -61.43
CA GLU A 345 23.81 8.40 -60.67
C GLU A 345 22.54 8.40 -61.54
N VAL A 346 21.99 7.20 -61.77
CA VAL A 346 20.83 6.94 -62.63
C VAL A 346 19.62 6.66 -61.77
#